data_AF-A0AAW2NRK5-F1
#
_entry.id   AF-A0AAW2NRK5-F1
#
_cell.length_a   1.000
_cell.length_b   1.000
_cell.length_c   1.000
_cell.angle_alpha   90.00
_cell.angle_beta   90.00
_cell.angle_gamma   90.00
#
_symmetry.space_group_name_H-M   'P 1'
#
loop_
_entity.id
_entity.type
_entity.pdbx_description
1 polymer ?
#
loop_
_entity_poly.entity_id
_entity_poly.type
_entity_poly.pdbx_seq_one_letter_code
_entity_poly.pdbx_strand_id
1 'polypeptide(L)'
;GILIKEVDRLLRSNGYFVYSAPPAYRKDKDFPLIWDKLMNLTSAMCWRLIARQVQTAIWIKPDNNSCLQEKAQQKLISICDPTYNAKPSWKTPLRNCIEERISQKLPPKPQRLSEYSTSLTKL
;
A
#
# COMPACT_ATOMS: atom_id res chain seq x y z
N GLY A 1 -3.36 6.41 -10.86
CA GLY A 1 -2.37 5.56 -11.54
C GLY A 1 -2.58 4.14 -11.10
N ILE A 2 -2.79 3.21 -12.03
CA ILE A 2 -3.17 1.83 -11.71
C ILE A 2 -2.04 1.07 -11.00
N LEU A 3 -0.78 1.40 -11.33
CA LEU A 3 0.41 0.74 -10.78
C LEU A 3 0.58 0.91 -9.27
N ILE A 4 0.31 2.11 -8.72
CA ILE A 4 0.48 2.32 -7.26
C ILE A 4 -0.58 1.58 -6.44
N LYS A 5 -1.77 1.34 -7.02
CA LYS A 5 -2.81 0.51 -6.38
C LYS A 5 -2.41 -0.96 -6.33
N GLU A 6 -1.69 -1.44 -7.35
CA GLU A 6 -1.10 -2.79 -7.32
C GLU A 6 -0.02 -2.91 -6.23
N VAL A 7 0.81 -1.86 -6.07
CA VAL A 7 1.75 -1.81 -4.94
C VAL A 7 1.00 -1.84 -3.61
N ASP A 8 -0.12 -1.12 -3.47
CA ASP A 8 -0.94 -1.19 -2.25
C ASP A 8 -1.47 -2.60 -1.96
N ARG A 9 -1.95 -3.32 -2.98
CA ARG A 9 -2.39 -4.71 -2.85
C ARG A 9 -1.28 -5.63 -2.33
N LEU A 10 -0.04 -5.42 -2.77
CA LEU A 10 1.12 -6.22 -2.36
C LEU A 10 1.71 -5.80 -1.01
N LEU A 11 1.60 -4.51 -0.68
CA LEU A 11 2.17 -3.94 0.53
C LEU A 11 1.31 -4.31 1.74
N ARG A 12 1.92 -5.05 2.67
CA ARG A 12 1.29 -5.40 3.95
C ARG A 12 1.12 -4.18 4.85
N SER A 13 0.13 -4.24 5.74
CA SER A 13 -0.04 -3.28 6.84
C SER A 13 1.25 -3.16 7.67
N ASN A 14 1.59 -1.94 8.08
CA ASN A 14 2.85 -1.55 8.71
C ASN A 14 4.12 -1.82 7.86
N GLY A 15 3.95 -2.10 6.56
CA GLY A 15 5.03 -2.23 5.59
C GLY A 15 5.53 -0.88 5.07
N TYR A 16 6.72 -0.92 4.46
CA TYR A 16 7.37 0.25 3.86
C TYR A 16 7.44 0.13 2.34
N PHE A 17 7.19 1.25 1.65
CA PHE A 17 7.43 1.38 0.22
C PHE A 17 8.58 2.37 0.01
N VAL A 18 9.61 1.94 -0.72
CA VAL A 18 10.81 2.73 -1.01
C VAL A 18 10.81 3.05 -2.50
N TYR A 19 10.79 4.33 -2.84
CA TYR A 19 10.76 4.84 -4.20
C TYR A 19 12.03 5.62 -4.49
N SER A 20 12.82 5.15 -5.44
CA SER A 20 14.03 5.82 -5.92
C SER A 20 13.88 6.12 -7.41
N ALA A 21 13.51 7.36 -7.72
CA ALA A 21 13.31 7.82 -9.10
C ALA A 21 13.36 9.35 -9.17
N PRO A 22 13.58 9.93 -10.37
CA PRO A 22 13.70 11.38 -10.53
C PRO A 22 12.58 12.23 -9.89
N PRO A 23 11.28 11.86 -9.94
CA PRO A 23 10.22 12.60 -9.24
C PRO A 23 10.46 12.79 -7.74
N ALA A 24 11.23 11.91 -7.09
CA ALA A 24 11.52 12.02 -5.68
C ALA A 24 12.44 13.20 -5.32
N TYR A 25 13.21 13.75 -6.25
CA TYR A 25 14.23 14.75 -5.90
C TYR A 25 14.41 15.87 -6.95
N ARG A 26 14.07 15.63 -8.21
CA ARG A 26 14.18 16.64 -9.27
C ARG A 26 13.05 17.66 -9.21
N LYS A 27 13.39 18.92 -9.51
CA LYS A 27 12.46 20.05 -9.52
C LYS A 27 12.21 20.61 -10.93
N ASP A 28 12.85 20.04 -11.95
CA ASP A 28 12.72 20.41 -13.35
C ASP A 28 11.69 19.55 -14.10
N LYS A 29 11.30 20.00 -15.30
CA LYS A 29 10.38 19.28 -16.20
C LYS A 29 9.04 18.96 -15.51
N ASP A 30 8.47 17.81 -15.84
CA ASP A 30 7.21 17.33 -15.28
C ASP A 30 7.38 16.56 -13.95
N PHE A 31 8.60 16.46 -13.42
CA PHE A 31 8.87 15.71 -12.19
C PHE A 31 8.08 16.21 -10.98
N PRO A 32 7.94 17.54 -10.75
CA PRO A 32 7.08 18.06 -9.69
C PRO A 32 5.60 17.64 -9.84
N LEU A 33 5.08 17.62 -11.06
CA LEU A 33 3.69 17.22 -11.33
C LEU A 33 3.50 15.71 -11.10
N ILE A 34 4.46 14.89 -11.51
CA ILE A 34 4.44 13.44 -11.24
C ILE A 34 4.51 13.18 -9.73
N TRP A 35 5.35 13.93 -9.02
CA TRP A 35 5.46 13.85 -7.57
C TRP A 35 4.15 14.21 -6.88
N ASP A 36 3.49 15.31 -7.30
CA ASP A 36 2.20 15.71 -6.76
C ASP A 36 1.12 14.64 -6.98
N LYS A 37 1.04 14.07 -8.20
CA LYS A 37 0.16 12.93 -8.49
C LYS A 37 0.44 11.72 -7.60
N LEU A 38 1.72 11.42 -7.33
CA LEU A 38 2.11 10.32 -6.44
C LEU A 38 1.69 10.60 -4.98
N MET A 39 1.90 11.83 -4.50
CA MET A 39 1.49 12.26 -3.17
C MET A 39 -0.02 12.23 -2.99
N ASN A 40 -0.78 12.67 -4.00
CA ASN A 40 -2.24 12.64 -3.97
C ASN A 40 -2.77 11.20 -3.94
N LEU A 41 -2.22 10.31 -4.77
CA LEU A 41 -2.61 8.89 -4.77
C LEU A 41 -2.27 8.19 -3.45
N THR A 42 -1.03 8.36 -2.97
CA THR A 42 -0.57 7.70 -1.73
C THR A 42 -1.30 8.24 -0.51
N SER A 43 -1.56 9.54 -0.44
CA SER A 43 -2.37 10.16 0.63
C SER A 43 -3.82 9.70 0.60
N ALA A 44 -4.43 9.57 -0.59
CA ALA A 44 -5.79 9.04 -0.73
C ALA A 44 -5.90 7.57 -0.27
N MET A 45 -4.83 6.78 -0.43
CA MET A 45 -4.71 5.42 0.12
C MET A 45 -4.21 5.38 1.57
N CYS A 46 -4.14 6.55 2.24
CA CYS A 46 -3.73 6.69 3.63
C CYS A 46 -2.32 6.19 3.92
N TRP A 47 -1.40 6.31 2.96
CA TRP A 47 0.02 6.10 3.21
C TRP A 47 0.63 7.36 3.80
N ARG A 48 1.62 7.20 4.66
CA ARG A 48 2.33 8.32 5.27
C ARG A 48 3.76 8.37 4.74
N LEU A 49 4.13 9.49 4.13
CA LEU A 49 5.52 9.76 3.78
C LEU A 49 6.31 9.97 5.09
N ILE A 50 7.36 9.19 5.31
CA ILE A 50 8.16 9.24 6.55
C ILE A 50 9.58 9.75 6.32
N ALA A 51 10.07 9.66 5.09
CA ALA A 51 11.37 10.18 4.72
C ALA A 51 11.37 10.55 3.23
N ARG A 52 12.07 11.65 2.91
CA ARG A 52 12.40 12.04 1.55
C ARG A 52 13.78 12.67 1.61
N GLN A 53 14.80 11.91 1.27
CA GLN A 53 16.19 12.33 1.37
C GLN A 53 16.98 11.83 0.18
N VAL A 54 17.96 12.62 -0.24
CA VAL A 54 18.82 12.33 -1.39
C VAL A 54 17.95 12.08 -2.63
N GLN A 55 17.86 10.84 -3.11
CA GLN A 55 17.11 10.45 -4.31
C GLN A 55 15.94 9.49 -4.00
N THR A 56 15.60 9.34 -2.72
CA THR A 56 14.66 8.33 -2.24
C THR A 56 13.54 8.93 -1.41
N ALA A 57 12.34 8.41 -1.61
CA ALA A 57 11.18 8.67 -0.76
C ALA A 57 10.67 7.36 -0.14
N ILE A 58 10.27 7.41 1.12
CA ILE A 58 9.82 6.24 1.88
C ILE A 58 8.44 6.54 2.46
N TRP A 59 7.49 5.65 2.19
CA TRP A 59 6.17 5.64 2.81
C TRP A 59 6.02 4.46 3.73
N ILE A 60 5.20 4.64 4.76
CA ILE A 60 4.62 3.55 5.54
C ILE A 60 3.14 3.40 5.21
N LYS A 61 2.67 2.16 5.04
CA LYS A 61 1.25 1.83 4.99
C LYS A 61 0.78 1.51 6.40
N PRO A 62 0.03 2.39 7.08
CA PRO A 62 -0.49 2.09 8.41
C PRO A 62 -1.44 0.89 8.38
N ASP A 63 -1.79 0.36 9.54
CA ASP A 63 -2.75 -0.74 9.71
C ASP A 63 -4.19 -0.27 9.99
N ASN A 64 -4.43 1.03 10.12
CA ASN A 64 -5.74 1.60 10.44
C ASN A 64 -6.64 1.78 9.19
N ASN A 65 -7.90 1.36 9.26
CA ASN A 65 -8.92 1.53 8.23
C ASN A 65 -9.75 2.81 8.34
N SER A 66 -9.73 3.53 9.47
CA SER A 66 -10.58 4.73 9.66
C SER A 66 -10.33 5.79 8.58
N CYS A 67 -9.07 6.00 8.23
CA CYS A 67 -8.70 6.90 7.14
C CYS A 67 -9.24 6.40 5.78
N LEU A 68 -9.19 5.09 5.49
CA LEU A 68 -9.71 4.55 4.22
C LEU A 68 -11.23 4.79 4.12
N GLN A 69 -11.96 4.58 5.22
CA GLN A 69 -13.39 4.84 5.28
C GLN A 69 -13.72 6.32 5.06
N GLU A 70 -12.98 7.23 5.70
CA GLU A 70 -13.13 8.68 5.49
C GLU A 70 -12.86 9.06 4.02
N LYS A 71 -11.77 8.55 3.43
CA LYS A 71 -11.42 8.82 2.02
C LYS A 71 -12.43 8.22 1.05
N ALA A 72 -13.06 7.10 1.39
CA ALA A 72 -14.14 6.52 0.61
C ALA A 72 -15.42 7.38 0.66
N GLN A 73 -15.78 7.91 1.83
CA GLN A 73 -16.91 8.85 1.97
C GLN A 73 -16.69 10.13 1.15
N GLN A 74 -15.45 10.62 1.09
CA GLN A 74 -15.04 11.76 0.25
C GLN A 74 -14.97 11.41 -1.25
N LYS A 75 -15.28 10.17 -1.65
CA LYS A 75 -15.19 9.66 -3.03
C LYS A 75 -13.79 9.76 -3.65
N LEU A 76 -12.75 9.82 -2.81
CA LEU A 76 -11.35 9.86 -3.27
C LEU A 76 -10.83 8.46 -3.62
N ILE A 77 -11.37 7.43 -2.96
CA ILE A 77 -11.09 6.01 -3.23
C ILE A 77 -12.37 5.19 -3.18
N SER A 78 -12.32 3.98 -3.72
CA SER A 78 -13.35 2.95 -3.56
C SER A 78 -12.79 1.78 -2.75
N ILE A 79 -13.59 1.24 -1.83
CA ILE A 79 -13.23 0.05 -1.05
C ILE A 79 -13.69 -1.20 -1.82
N CYS A 80 -12.87 -2.25 -1.84
CA CYS A 80 -13.20 -3.51 -2.49
C CYS A 80 -14.23 -4.33 -1.69
N ASP A 81 -15.09 -5.08 -2.38
CA ASP A 81 -16.08 -5.96 -1.75
C ASP A 81 -15.40 -7.17 -1.05
N PRO A 82 -15.68 -7.42 0.24
CA PRO A 82 -15.10 -8.51 1.03
C PRO A 82 -15.54 -9.91 0.58
N THR A 83 -16.62 -10.06 -0.20
CA THR A 83 -17.09 -11.37 -0.67
C THR A 83 -16.11 -12.08 -1.62
N TYR A 84 -15.08 -11.37 -2.10
CA TYR A 84 -14.03 -11.91 -2.97
C TYR A 84 -12.77 -12.42 -2.22
N ASN A 85 -12.86 -12.63 -0.90
CA ASN A 85 -11.75 -12.98 0.01
C ASN A 85 -11.10 -14.38 -0.18
N ALA A 86 -11.43 -15.10 -1.24
CA ALA A 86 -10.72 -16.31 -1.64
C ALA A 86 -10.06 -16.08 -2.99
N LYS A 87 -8.95 -15.32 -3.05
CA LYS A 87 -8.19 -15.18 -4.30
C LYS A 87 -6.68 -15.40 -4.12
N PRO A 88 -6.06 -16.18 -5.05
CA PRO A 88 -4.65 -16.50 -5.01
C PRO A 88 -3.78 -15.24 -5.09
N SER A 89 -2.62 -15.30 -4.44
CA SER A 89 -1.65 -14.19 -4.37
C SER A 89 -1.11 -13.74 -5.74
N TRP A 90 -1.25 -14.57 -6.78
CA TRP A 90 -0.80 -14.32 -8.17
C TRP A 90 -1.93 -14.56 -9.20
N LYS A 91 -1.77 -14.00 -10.40
CA LYS A 91 -2.72 -14.08 -11.53
C LYS A 91 -4.12 -13.50 -11.25
N THR A 92 -4.25 -12.66 -10.21
CA THR A 92 -5.48 -11.94 -9.93
C THR A 92 -5.51 -10.64 -10.74
N PRO A 93 -6.58 -10.38 -11.52
CA PRO A 93 -6.72 -9.11 -12.25
C PRO A 93 -6.70 -7.92 -11.30
N LEU A 94 -5.97 -6.87 -11.69
CA LEU A 94 -5.86 -5.64 -10.92
C LEU A 94 -7.22 -4.93 -10.87
N ARG A 95 -7.70 -4.69 -9.64
CA ARG A 95 -8.97 -4.00 -9.39
C ARG A 95 -8.74 -2.51 -9.16
N ASN A 96 -9.71 -1.68 -9.54
CA ASN A 96 -9.67 -0.25 -9.29
C ASN A 96 -10.26 0.13 -7.92
N CYS A 97 -9.96 -0.63 -6.87
CA CYS A 97 -10.41 -0.42 -5.50
C CYS A 97 -9.27 -0.72 -4.52
N ILE A 98 -9.41 -0.29 -3.26
CA ILE A 98 -8.47 -0.54 -2.17
C ILE A 98 -9.07 -1.57 -1.22
N GLU A 99 -8.26 -2.56 -0.84
CA GLU A 99 -8.67 -3.59 0.11
C GLU A 99 -8.56 -3.04 1.55
N GLU A 100 -9.52 -3.42 2.40
CA GLU A 100 -9.41 -3.10 3.82
C GLU A 100 -8.18 -3.79 4.43
N ARG A 101 -7.53 -3.07 5.34
CA ARG A 101 -6.34 -3.58 6.03
C ARG A 101 -6.80 -4.60 7.06
N ILE A 102 -6.29 -5.82 6.93
CA ILE A 102 -6.46 -6.85 7.94
C ILE A 102 -5.33 -6.67 8.95
N SER A 103 -5.66 -6.36 10.19
CA SER A 103 -4.67 -6.35 11.28
C SER A 103 -4.30 -7.78 11.62
N GLN A 104 -3.26 -8.29 10.98
CA GLN A 104 -2.66 -9.56 11.36
C GLN A 104 -1.63 -9.28 12.45
N LYS A 105 -1.92 -9.72 13.69
CA LYS A 105 -0.91 -9.81 14.74
C LYS A 105 0.12 -10.86 14.31
N LEU A 106 1.21 -10.40 13.70
CA LEU A 106 2.35 -11.26 13.41
C LEU A 106 2.99 -11.68 14.73
N PRO A 107 3.43 -12.94 14.85
CA PRO A 107 4.21 -13.35 16.00
C PRO A 107 5.51 -12.52 16.09
N PRO A 108 6.09 -12.40 17.29
CA PRO A 108 7.43 -11.87 17.50
C PRO A 108 8.43 -12.34 16.42
N LYS A 109 9.33 -11.44 16.02
CA LYS A 109 10.34 -11.71 14.98
C LYS A 109 11.10 -13.05 15.15
N PRO A 110 11.52 -13.49 16.35
CA PRO A 110 12.18 -14.80 16.48
C PRO A 110 11.26 -15.98 16.10
N GLN A 111 9.98 -15.92 16.44
CA GLN A 111 9.00 -16.98 16.12
C GLN A 111 8.61 -17.00 14.64
N ARG A 112 8.69 -15.86 13.93
CA ARG A 112 8.42 -15.80 12.49
C ARG A 112 9.38 -16.63 11.62
N LEU A 113 10.56 -16.97 12.14
CA LEU A 113 11.52 -17.81 11.42
C LEU A 113 11.23 -19.30 11.56
N SER A 114 10.50 -19.69 12.62
CA SER A 114 10.16 -21.09 12.94
C SER A 114 8.72 -21.47 12.62
N GLU A 115 7.81 -20.49 12.59
CA GLU A 115 6.39 -20.71 12.35
C GLU A 115 6.02 -20.40 10.89
N TYR A 116 5.64 -21.43 10.14
CA TYR A 116 5.05 -21.25 8.82
C TYR A 116 3.65 -20.63 8.93
N SER A 117 3.26 -19.83 7.93
CA SER A 117 1.91 -19.28 7.85
C SER A 117 0.88 -20.41 7.92
N THR A 118 -0.15 -20.26 8.75
CA THR A 118 -1.28 -21.21 8.83
C THR A 118 -2.01 -21.41 7.51
N SER A 119 -1.84 -20.48 6.56
CA SER A 119 -2.34 -20.62 5.18
C SER A 119 -1.56 -21.66 4.38
N LEU A 120 -0.28 -21.89 4.69
CA LEU A 120 0.58 -22.89 4.03
C LEU A 120 0.39 -24.30 4.60
N THR A 121 -0.03 -24.42 5.87
CA THR A 121 -0.40 -25.72 6.45
C THR A 121 -1.70 -26.32 5.89
N LYS A 122 -2.42 -25.56 5.05
CA LYS A 122 -3.66 -26.01 4.37
C LYS A 122 -3.44 -26.38 2.90
N LEU A 123 -2.20 -26.32 2.42
CA LEU A 123 -1.76 -26.89 1.14
C LEU A 123 -1.27 -28.32 1.39
#